data_AF-A0AAU9MBG9-F1
#
_entry.id   AF-A0AAU9MBG9-F1
#
_cell.length_a   1.000
_cell.length_b   1.000
_cell.length_c   1.000
_cell.angle_alpha   90.00
_cell.angle_beta   90.00
_cell.angle_gamma   90.00
#
_symmetry.space_group_name_H-M   'P 1'
#
loop_
_entity.id
_entity.type
_entity.pdbx_description
1 polymer ?
#
loop_
_entity_poly.entity_id
_entity_poly.type
_entity_poly.pdbx_seq_one_letter_code
_entity_poly.pdbx_strand_id
1 'polypeptide(L)'
;MGKDLGDFDLPRVNTNINLESRGYREVQEEYSIVVEDEHICAKDSLNRDQRTAYDEIMRHVDHNIPGVFFIDGPGGTGKTFLYKALLAEVRSRGLIALSTATSGAATNNMPGGRTAHSRFKILINLDNNSLCNINQQSGAAQLLRLANIII
;
A
#
# COMPACT_ATOMS: atom_id res chain seq x y z
N MET A 1 16.71 37.31 12.89
CA MET A 1 15.41 37.50 12.22
C MET A 1 14.94 36.12 11.80
N GLY A 2 14.19 35.45 12.67
CA GLY A 2 13.76 34.06 12.45
C GLY A 2 12.42 34.08 11.74
N LYS A 3 12.31 33.32 10.64
CA LYS A 3 11.02 33.06 10.02
C LYS A 3 10.25 32.10 10.92
N ASP A 4 8.98 32.41 11.16
CA ASP A 4 8.09 31.55 11.91
C ASP A 4 7.56 30.43 10.99
N LEU A 5 7.09 29.33 11.58
CA LEU A 5 6.56 28.19 10.81
C LEU A 5 5.35 28.60 9.94
N GLY A 6 4.64 29.67 10.34
CA GLY A 6 3.54 30.28 9.58
C GLY A 6 3.97 31.12 8.38
N ASP A 7 5.26 31.40 8.19
CA ASP A 7 5.79 32.09 7.00
C ASP A 7 5.93 31.14 5.79
N PHE A 8 5.63 29.85 5.99
CA PHE A 8 5.63 28.83 4.96
C PHE A 8 4.19 28.44 4.62
N ASP A 9 3.90 28.30 3.33
CA ASP A 9 2.58 27.93 2.79
C ASP A 9 2.30 26.43 3.00
N LEU A 10 2.31 26.02 4.27
CA LEU A 10 2.13 24.63 4.69
C LEU A 10 0.64 24.31 4.82
N PRO A 11 0.20 23.11 4.40
CA PRO A 11 -1.17 22.68 4.58
C PRO A 11 -1.57 22.69 6.06
N ARG A 12 -2.75 23.24 6.37
CA ARG A 12 -3.27 23.31 7.74
C ARG A 12 -3.52 21.90 8.28
N VAL A 13 -2.93 21.59 9.44
CA VAL A 13 -3.15 20.30 10.12
C VAL A 13 -4.58 20.29 10.68
N ASN A 14 -5.42 19.41 10.17
CA ASN A 14 -6.78 19.21 10.66
C ASN A 14 -6.73 18.26 11.88
N THR A 15 -7.00 18.78 13.07
CA THR A 15 -6.81 18.07 14.36
C THR A 15 -7.92 17.09 14.73
N ASN A 16 -8.88 16.84 13.84
CA ASN A 16 -9.96 15.88 14.06
C ASN A 16 -9.55 14.45 13.68
N ILE A 17 -8.59 13.87 14.39
CA ILE A 17 -8.13 12.50 14.15
C ILE A 17 -8.48 11.62 15.37
N ASN A 18 -9.41 10.68 15.15
CA ASN A 18 -9.88 9.73 16.15
C ASN A 18 -8.71 8.86 16.66
N LEU A 19 -8.31 9.08 17.92
CA LEU A 19 -6.91 8.96 18.38
C LEU A 19 -6.44 7.54 18.70
N GLU A 20 -7.32 6.54 18.81
CA GLU A 20 -6.93 5.25 19.41
C GLU A 20 -6.33 4.24 18.42
N SER A 21 -6.68 4.29 17.13
CA SER A 21 -6.02 3.48 16.07
C SER A 21 -5.38 4.31 14.96
N ARG A 22 -5.77 5.59 14.82
CA ARG A 22 -5.22 6.53 13.83
C ARG A 22 -4.03 7.33 14.34
N GLY A 23 -3.48 7.04 15.52
CA GLY A 23 -2.37 7.81 16.10
C GLY A 23 -1.02 7.63 15.38
N TYR A 24 -0.83 6.53 14.66
CA TYR A 24 0.42 6.26 13.96
C TYR A 24 0.48 6.91 12.59
N ARG A 25 1.54 7.70 12.37
CA ARG A 25 1.79 8.41 11.11
C ARG A 25 1.74 7.48 9.90
N GLU A 26 2.31 6.29 9.97
CA GLU A 26 2.33 5.32 8.86
C GLU A 26 0.94 4.87 8.43
N VAL A 27 0.00 4.74 9.39
CA VAL A 27 -1.39 4.38 9.14
C VAL A 27 -2.14 5.57 8.53
N GLN A 28 -1.94 6.77 9.05
CA GLN A 28 -2.53 7.99 8.50
C GLN A 28 -2.07 8.27 7.08
N GLU A 29 -0.78 8.08 6.80
CA GLU A 29 -0.20 8.28 5.47
C GLU A 29 -0.85 7.35 4.43
N GLU A 30 -1.12 6.08 4.78
CA GLU A 30 -1.81 5.17 3.85
C GLU A 30 -3.28 5.54 3.65
N TYR A 31 -4.00 5.94 4.69
CA TYR A 31 -5.39 6.42 4.52
C TYR A 31 -5.47 7.73 3.73
N SER A 32 -4.39 8.51 3.69
CA SER A 32 -4.33 9.78 2.96
C SER A 32 -4.00 9.61 1.48
N ILE A 33 -3.81 8.38 1.01
CA ILE A 33 -3.52 8.13 -0.41
C ILE A 33 -4.79 8.35 -1.23
N VAL A 34 -4.72 9.33 -2.12
CA VAL A 34 -5.77 9.61 -3.08
C VAL A 34 -5.77 8.49 -4.13
N VAL A 35 -6.91 7.82 -4.26
CA VAL A 35 -7.14 6.85 -5.33
C VAL A 35 -7.68 7.62 -6.53
N GLU A 36 -6.96 7.59 -7.64
CA GLU A 36 -7.42 8.18 -8.91
C GLU A 36 -8.59 7.37 -9.48
N ASP A 37 -9.60 8.05 -10.02
CA ASP A 37 -10.81 7.42 -10.57
C ASP A 37 -10.46 6.43 -11.71
N GLU A 38 -9.43 6.72 -12.51
CA GLU A 38 -8.95 5.82 -13.56
C GLU A 38 -8.52 4.45 -13.00
N HIS A 39 -7.92 4.43 -11.80
CA HIS A 39 -7.51 3.18 -11.16
C HIS A 39 -8.70 2.41 -10.58
N ILE A 40 -9.76 3.11 -10.17
CA ILE A 40 -11.01 2.46 -9.72
C ILE A 40 -11.71 1.80 -10.91
N CYS A 41 -11.82 2.51 -12.04
CA CYS A 41 -12.42 2.00 -13.27
C CYS A 41 -11.54 0.94 -13.97
N ALA A 42 -10.27 0.77 -13.59
CA ALA A 42 -9.38 -0.22 -14.18
C ALA A 42 -9.94 -1.65 -14.08
N LYS A 43 -10.68 -1.97 -13.01
CA LYS A 43 -11.33 -3.28 -12.82
C LYS A 43 -12.31 -3.64 -13.95
N ASP A 44 -12.93 -2.63 -14.55
CA ASP A 44 -13.94 -2.81 -15.60
C ASP A 44 -13.29 -3.07 -16.97
N SER A 45 -11.98 -2.85 -17.09
CA SER A 45 -11.19 -3.04 -18.31
C SER A 45 -10.20 -4.21 -18.24
N LEU A 46 -10.31 -5.07 -17.22
CA LEU A 46 -9.44 -6.25 -17.08
C LEU A 46 -9.73 -7.27 -18.19
N ASN A 47 -8.68 -7.84 -18.76
CA ASN A 47 -8.84 -8.98 -19.66
C ASN A 47 -9.27 -10.24 -18.87
N ARG A 48 -9.63 -11.31 -19.57
CA ARG A 48 -10.17 -12.53 -18.97
C ARG A 48 -9.27 -13.13 -17.87
N ASP A 49 -7.97 -13.21 -18.11
CA ASP A 49 -7.03 -13.85 -17.18
C ASP A 49 -6.77 -12.95 -15.97
N GLN A 50 -6.61 -11.64 -16.20
CA GLN A 50 -6.51 -10.65 -15.14
C GLN A 50 -7.78 -10.62 -14.27
N ARG A 51 -8.97 -10.71 -14.89
CA ARG A 51 -10.25 -10.77 -14.20
C ARG A 51 -10.36 -12.00 -13.32
N THR A 52 -9.93 -13.15 -13.82
CA THR A 52 -9.90 -14.40 -13.04
C THR A 52 -9.03 -14.24 -11.78
N ALA A 53 -7.82 -13.69 -11.93
CA ALA A 53 -6.95 -13.44 -10.79
C ALA A 53 -7.53 -12.39 -9.82
N TYR A 54 -8.11 -11.32 -10.36
CA TYR A 54 -8.75 -10.25 -9.60
C TYR A 54 -9.88 -10.79 -8.72
N ASP A 55 -10.80 -11.55 -9.31
CA ASP A 55 -11.96 -12.09 -8.59
C ASP A 55 -11.53 -13.02 -7.47
N GLU A 56 -10.55 -13.88 -7.69
CA GLU A 56 -10.08 -14.81 -6.66
C GLU A 56 -9.38 -14.08 -5.50
N ILE A 57 -8.55 -13.08 -5.81
CA ILE A 57 -7.88 -12.26 -4.78
C ILE A 57 -8.91 -11.43 -4.01
N MET A 58 -9.86 -10.79 -4.70
CA MET A 58 -10.91 -10.00 -4.04
C MET A 58 -11.83 -10.88 -3.20
N ARG A 59 -12.12 -12.10 -3.64
CA ARG A 59 -12.85 -13.08 -2.81
C ARG A 59 -12.13 -13.36 -1.50
N HIS A 60 -10.80 -13.50 -1.52
CA HIS A 60 -9.99 -13.66 -0.30
C HIS A 60 -10.06 -12.43 0.61
N VAL A 61 -9.97 -11.23 0.04
CA VAL A 61 -10.10 -9.96 0.78
C VAL A 61 -11.49 -9.85 1.42
N ASP A 62 -12.55 -10.12 0.65
CA ASP A 62 -13.95 -9.96 1.07
C ASP A 62 -14.34 -10.93 2.20
N HIS A 63 -13.81 -12.14 2.16
CA HIS A 63 -14.10 -13.18 3.16
C HIS A 63 -13.05 -13.28 4.26
N ASN A 64 -12.05 -12.38 4.26
CA ASN A 64 -10.92 -12.39 5.19
C ASN A 64 -10.22 -13.76 5.26
N ILE A 65 -9.98 -14.36 4.09
CA ILE A 65 -9.31 -15.66 3.95
C ILE A 65 -7.83 -15.41 3.66
N PRO A 66 -6.90 -15.90 4.50
CA PRO A 66 -5.48 -15.75 4.23
C PRO A 66 -5.09 -16.47 2.94
N GLY A 67 -4.26 -15.83 2.12
CA GLY A 67 -3.83 -16.39 0.84
C GLY A 67 -2.54 -15.74 0.35
N VAL A 68 -1.76 -16.52 -0.40
CA VAL A 68 -0.55 -16.04 -1.09
C VAL A 68 -0.69 -16.42 -2.55
N PHE A 69 -0.56 -15.43 -3.43
CA PHE A 69 -0.73 -15.59 -4.86
C PHE A 69 0.54 -15.19 -5.59
N PHE A 70 0.89 -15.95 -6.62
CA PHE A 70 1.96 -15.60 -7.55
C PHE A 70 1.34 -15.34 -8.92
N ILE A 71 1.38 -14.08 -9.36
CA ILE A 71 0.86 -13.68 -10.67
C ILE A 71 2.02 -13.65 -11.67
N ASP A 72 2.06 -14.66 -12.53
CA ASP A 72 3.03 -14.73 -13.61
C ASP A 72 2.42 -14.28 -14.94
N GLY A 73 3.28 -13.72 -15.80
CA GLY A 73 2.92 -13.39 -17.16
C GLY A 73 4.09 -12.75 -17.90
N PRO A 74 4.16 -12.87 -19.23
CA PRO A 74 5.18 -12.20 -20.03
C PRO A 74 5.26 -10.68 -19.81
N GLY A 75 6.35 -10.08 -20.29
CA GLY A 75 6.46 -8.61 -20.36
C GLY A 75 5.29 -8.02 -21.15
N GLY A 76 4.72 -6.91 -20.66
CA GLY A 76 3.62 -6.22 -21.36
C GLY A 76 2.22 -6.77 -21.13
N THR A 77 2.02 -7.83 -20.33
CA THR A 77 0.67 -8.40 -20.07
C THR A 77 -0.18 -7.64 -19.05
N GLY A 78 0.25 -6.44 -18.64
CA GLY A 78 -0.55 -5.60 -17.74
C GLY A 78 -0.62 -6.09 -16.28
N LYS A 79 0.36 -6.84 -15.77
CA LYS A 79 0.40 -7.23 -14.34
C LYS A 79 0.28 -6.02 -13.40
N THR A 80 1.03 -4.95 -13.69
CA THR A 80 0.94 -3.69 -12.93
C THR A 80 -0.45 -3.05 -13.03
N PHE A 81 -1.15 -3.22 -14.15
CA PHE A 81 -2.52 -2.73 -14.32
C PHE A 81 -3.49 -3.49 -13.39
N LEU A 82 -3.36 -4.82 -13.31
CA LEU A 82 -4.10 -5.64 -12.35
C LEU A 82 -3.81 -5.21 -10.89
N TYR A 83 -2.54 -4.99 -10.55
CA TYR A 83 -2.16 -4.55 -9.19
C TYR A 83 -2.76 -3.19 -8.85
N LYS A 84 -2.77 -2.24 -9.79
CA LYS A 84 -3.43 -0.94 -9.62
C LYS A 84 -4.93 -1.10 -9.35
N ALA A 85 -5.62 -1.95 -10.11
CA ALA A 85 -7.05 -2.21 -9.90
C ALA A 85 -7.34 -2.81 -8.51
N LEU A 86 -6.52 -3.77 -8.07
CA LEU A 86 -6.64 -4.37 -6.72
C LEU A 86 -6.41 -3.32 -5.61
N LEU A 87 -5.31 -2.56 -5.71
CA LEU A 87 -4.98 -1.52 -4.73
C LEU A 87 -6.07 -0.45 -4.66
N ALA A 88 -6.58 -0.01 -5.81
CA ALA A 88 -7.61 1.01 -5.89
C ALA A 88 -8.94 0.53 -5.32
N GLU A 89 -9.36 -0.70 -5.65
CA GLU A 89 -10.60 -1.27 -5.11
C GLU A 89 -10.56 -1.42 -3.59
N VAL A 90 -9.45 -1.90 -3.03
CA VAL A 90 -9.34 -2.05 -1.57
C VAL A 90 -9.33 -0.68 -0.88
N ARG A 91 -8.57 0.28 -1.42
CA ARG A 91 -8.50 1.63 -0.84
C ARG A 91 -9.80 2.43 -0.99
N SER A 92 -10.54 2.27 -2.09
CA SER A 92 -11.84 2.96 -2.29
C SER A 92 -12.88 2.54 -1.25
N ARG A 93 -12.74 1.33 -0.68
CA ARG A 93 -13.55 0.82 0.43
C ARG A 93 -13.08 1.29 1.81
N GLY A 94 -12.06 2.15 1.87
CA GLY A 94 -11.48 2.64 3.12
C GLY A 94 -10.65 1.58 3.87
N LEU A 95 -10.12 0.58 3.16
CA LEU A 95 -9.26 -0.46 3.71
C LEU A 95 -7.77 -0.19 3.40
N ILE A 96 -6.86 -0.84 4.13
CA ILE A 96 -5.42 -0.66 3.93
C ILE A 96 -4.91 -1.66 2.87
N ALA A 97 -4.40 -1.11 1.77
CA ALA A 97 -3.70 -1.85 0.73
C ALA A 97 -2.25 -1.37 0.63
N LEU A 98 -1.29 -2.26 0.85
CA LEU A 98 0.13 -1.91 0.83
C LEU A 98 0.73 -2.26 -0.52
N SER A 99 1.24 -1.23 -1.20
CA SER A 99 2.03 -1.42 -2.42
C SER A 99 3.51 -1.47 -2.10
N THR A 100 4.16 -2.54 -2.56
CA THR A 100 5.58 -2.80 -2.40
C THR A 100 6.25 -3.16 -3.72
N ALA A 101 7.51 -2.77 -3.87
CA ALA A 101 8.32 -3.19 -5.01
C ALA A 101 9.77 -3.44 -4.60
N THR A 102 10.52 -4.15 -5.42
CA THR A 102 11.94 -4.43 -5.15
C THR A 102 12.83 -3.20 -5.39
N SER A 103 12.49 -2.36 -6.37
CA SER A 103 13.24 -1.15 -6.74
C SER A 103 12.42 0.12 -6.58
N GLY A 104 13.08 1.25 -6.29
CA GLY A 104 12.42 2.55 -6.18
C GLY A 104 11.82 3.05 -7.50
N ALA A 105 12.39 2.68 -8.65
CA ALA A 105 11.77 3.02 -9.93
C ALA A 105 10.42 2.31 -10.14
N ALA A 106 10.31 1.06 -9.67
CA ALA A 106 9.07 0.30 -9.76
C ALA A 106 7.98 0.84 -8.81
N THR A 107 8.35 1.42 -7.66
CA THR A 107 7.36 1.99 -6.71
C THR A 107 6.60 3.15 -7.31
N ASN A 108 7.21 3.96 -8.17
CA ASN A 108 6.54 5.09 -8.82
C ASN A 108 5.37 4.67 -9.72
N ASN A 109 5.34 3.41 -10.17
CA ASN A 109 4.25 2.90 -11.00
C ASN A 109 3.02 2.51 -10.19
N MET A 110 3.06 2.56 -8.85
CA MET A 110 1.94 2.18 -8.00
C MET A 110 1.63 3.29 -6.99
N PRO A 111 0.36 3.69 -6.85
CA PRO A 111 -0.04 4.68 -5.83
C PRO A 111 0.39 4.20 -4.44
N GLY A 112 1.11 5.05 -3.70
CA GLY A 112 1.63 4.67 -2.38
C GLY A 112 2.75 3.63 -2.38
N GLY A 113 3.35 3.37 -3.54
CA GLY A 113 4.43 2.40 -3.67
C GLY A 113 5.59 2.72 -2.73
N ARG A 114 6.07 1.72 -2.01
CA ARG A 114 7.32 1.77 -1.23
C ARG A 114 8.19 0.57 -1.55
N THR A 115 9.51 0.71 -1.41
CA THR A 115 10.37 -0.47 -1.61
C THR A 115 10.14 -1.47 -0.49
N ALA A 116 10.29 -2.77 -0.74
CA ALA A 116 10.20 -3.80 0.31
C ALA A 116 11.14 -3.48 1.49
N HIS A 117 12.34 -2.99 1.19
CA HIS A 117 13.30 -2.52 2.20
C HIS A 117 12.73 -1.44 3.12
N SER A 118 12.11 -0.40 2.55
CA SER A 118 11.55 0.69 3.34
C SER A 118 10.25 0.30 4.06
N ARG A 119 9.40 -0.53 3.44
CA ARG A 119 8.12 -0.98 3.99
C ARG A 119 8.31 -1.93 5.16
N PHE A 120 9.20 -2.92 5.02
CA PHE A 120 9.41 -3.95 6.02
C PHE A 120 10.67 -3.72 6.88
N LYS A 121 11.38 -2.60 6.70
CA LYS A 121 12.62 -2.29 7.42
C LYS A 121 13.66 -3.41 7.28
N ILE A 122 13.82 -3.92 6.05
CA ILE A 122 14.82 -4.93 5.72
C ILE A 122 16.20 -4.26 5.76
N LEU A 123 17.14 -4.89 6.46
CA LEU A 123 18.52 -4.41 6.53
C LEU A 123 19.20 -4.54 5.16
N ILE A 124 20.04 -3.58 4.79
CA ILE A 124 20.77 -3.61 3.50
C ILE A 124 21.87 -4.68 3.54
N ASN A 125 22.57 -4.77 4.67
CA ASN A 125 23.56 -5.82 4.91
C ASN A 125 22.84 -6.97 5.61
N LEU A 126 22.60 -8.04 4.86
CA LEU A 126 21.93 -9.23 5.36
C LEU A 126 22.97 -10.29 5.74
N ASP A 127 22.77 -10.90 6.90
CA ASP A 127 23.36 -12.17 7.31
C ASP A 127 22.24 -13.23 7.48
N ASN A 128 22.63 -14.48 7.74
CA ASN A 128 21.68 -15.59 7.86
C ASN A 128 20.68 -15.42 9.02
N ASN A 129 20.96 -14.51 9.96
CA ASN A 129 20.12 -14.25 11.13
C ASN A 129 19.44 -12.87 11.07
N SER A 130 19.51 -12.19 9.92
CA SER A 130 18.97 -10.86 9.76
C SER A 130 17.45 -10.89 9.75
N LEU A 131 16.85 -10.07 10.60
CA LEU A 131 15.41 -9.92 10.71
C LEU A 131 14.98 -8.52 10.27
N CYS A 132 13.72 -8.40 9.88
CA CYS A 132 13.09 -7.11 9.65
C CYS A 132 13.08 -6.29 10.95
N ASN A 133 13.62 -5.06 10.91
CA ASN A 133 13.73 -4.21 12.10
C ASN A 133 12.41 -3.46 12.38
N ILE A 134 11.37 -4.21 12.75
CA ILE A 134 10.04 -3.68 13.08
C ILE A 134 9.74 -3.97 14.56
N ASN A 135 9.66 -2.90 15.35
CA ASN A 135 9.22 -3.02 16.74
C ASN A 135 7.72 -3.33 16.80
N GLN A 136 7.30 -4.25 17.68
CA GLN A 136 5.92 -4.69 17.84
C GLN A 136 4.93 -3.54 18.15
N GLN A 137 5.39 -2.47 18.81
CA GLN A 137 4.60 -1.29 19.20
C GLN A 137 4.79 -0.11 18.22
N SER A 138 5.48 -0.33 17.09
CA SER A 138 5.68 0.72 16.08
C SER A 138 4.46 0.91 15.18
N GLY A 139 4.38 2.09 14.54
CA GLY A 139 3.36 2.36 13.52
C GLY A 139 3.47 1.45 12.30
N ALA A 140 4.69 1.03 11.93
CA ALA A 140 4.89 0.02 10.89
C ALA A 140 4.25 -1.33 11.26
N ALA A 141 4.39 -1.80 12.50
CA ALA A 141 3.73 -3.02 12.95
C ALA A 141 2.21 -2.88 12.94
N GLN A 142 1.69 -1.74 13.40
CA GLN A 142 0.25 -1.46 13.37
C GLN A 142 -0.28 -1.43 11.92
N LEU A 143 0.45 -0.81 11.01
CA LEU A 143 0.09 -0.74 9.60
C LEU A 143 0.02 -2.15 8.98
N LEU A 144 0.99 -3.01 9.25
CA LEU A 144 1.00 -4.39 8.76
C LEU A 144 -0.17 -5.21 9.31
N ARG A 145 -0.53 -5.02 10.59
CA ARG A 145 -1.69 -5.71 11.19
C ARG A 145 -3.02 -5.28 10.58
N LEU A 146 -3.12 -4.02 10.12
CA LEU A 146 -4.33 -3.48 9.50
C LEU A 146 -4.40 -3.77 8.00
N ALA A 147 -3.32 -4.24 7.37
CA ALA A 147 -3.28 -4.47 5.93
C ALA A 147 -4.23 -5.59 5.50
N ASN A 148 -5.13 -5.29 4.57
CA ASN A 148 -6.03 -6.25 3.95
C ASN A 148 -5.40 -6.93 2.73
N ILE A 149 -4.45 -6.25 2.09
CA ILE A 149 -3.65 -6.79 0.98
C ILE A 149 -2.26 -6.17 0.98
N ILE A 150 -1.27 -6.97 0.59
CA ILE A 150 0.12 -6.55 0.37
C ILE A 150 0.50 -7.06 -1.01
N ILE A 151 0.90 -6.15 -1.91
CA ILE A 151 1.36 -6.45 -3.27
C ILE A 151 2.82 -6.05 -3.40
#